data_AF-A0A9E6UKN4-F1
#
_entry.id   AF-A0A9E6UKN4-F1
#
_cell.length_a   1.000
_cell.length_b   1.000
_cell.length_c   1.000
_cell.angle_alpha   90.00
_cell.angle_beta   90.00
_cell.angle_gamma   90.00
#
_symmetry.space_group_name_H-M   'P 1'
#
loop_
_entity.id
_entity.type
_entity.pdbx_description
1 polymer ?
#
loop_
_entity_poly.entity_id
_entity_poly.type
_entity_poly.pdbx_seq_one_letter_code
_entity_poly.pdbx_strand_id
1 'polypeptide(L)'
;MTTPPNAALAQVIVALTASASCRYLYVDSISYLPTYAGFSGVAKIHTLDANNKSLRLKNTISGYKVSVGDYLAFNYGGGRRALHQALEDVVADSNGTTPFFDVMPFIRPGAAVDANVDLVKATALFRMDPGSLQSQLATKMSGNHSFSATQFVGQP
;
A
#
# COMPACT_ATOMS: atom_id res chain seq x y z
N MET A 1 -24.14 4.94 -18.86
CA MET A 1 -23.38 5.35 -17.65
C MET A 1 -22.87 4.10 -16.98
N THR A 2 -21.60 3.74 -17.19
CA THR A 2 -20.95 2.62 -16.49
C THR A 2 -20.43 3.14 -15.16
N THR A 3 -20.78 2.45 -14.08
CA THR A 3 -20.36 2.74 -12.71
C THR A 3 -18.83 2.86 -12.63
N PRO A 4 -18.28 3.89 -11.97
CA PRO A 4 -16.84 4.02 -11.83
C PRO A 4 -16.28 2.85 -10.99
N PRO A 5 -15.19 2.23 -11.44
CA PRO A 5 -14.60 1.09 -10.75
C PRO A 5 -14.07 1.48 -9.35
N ASN A 6 -14.46 0.71 -8.33
CA ASN A 6 -13.92 0.83 -6.98
C ASN A 6 -12.53 0.17 -6.91
N ALA A 7 -11.64 0.76 -6.11
CA ALA A 7 -10.36 0.16 -5.79
C ALA A 7 -10.49 -1.11 -4.93
N ALA A 8 -9.45 -1.94 -4.99
CA ALA A 8 -9.51 -3.35 -4.61
C ALA A 8 -9.59 -3.52 -3.08
N LEU A 9 -10.56 -4.32 -2.62
CA LEU A 9 -10.50 -4.93 -1.29
C LEU A 9 -9.27 -5.84 -1.23
N ALA A 10 -8.28 -5.49 -0.42
CA ALA A 10 -7.12 -6.32 -0.17
C ALA A 10 -7.55 -7.60 0.58
N GLN A 11 -7.51 -8.75 -0.08
CA GLN A 11 -7.43 -10.03 0.61
C GLN A 11 -5.97 -10.28 1.01
N VAL A 12 -5.76 -10.78 2.22
CA VAL A 12 -4.41 -10.93 2.80
C VAL A 12 -3.85 -12.30 2.41
N ILE A 13 -2.85 -12.33 1.52
CA ILE A 13 -2.04 -13.52 1.23
C ILE A 13 -0.64 -13.30 1.76
N VAL A 14 -0.33 -13.93 2.90
CA VAL A 14 1.00 -13.85 3.53
C VAL A 14 1.95 -14.87 2.90
N ALA A 15 2.88 -14.43 2.07
CA ALA A 15 4.00 -15.25 1.61
C ALA A 15 5.28 -14.90 2.38
N LEU A 16 5.68 -15.76 3.32
CA LEU A 16 6.95 -15.63 4.06
C LEU A 16 8.07 -16.33 3.27
N THR A 17 8.93 -15.59 2.58
CA THR A 17 10.11 -16.17 1.92
C THR A 17 11.37 -16.05 2.79
N ALA A 18 12.12 -17.14 2.92
CA ALA A 18 13.35 -17.17 3.70
C ALA A 18 14.56 -16.75 2.86
N SER A 19 15.04 -15.51 3.04
CA SER A 19 16.38 -15.07 2.66
C SER A 19 16.94 -14.12 3.73
N ALA A 20 18.26 -14.08 3.87
CA ALA A 20 19.00 -13.70 5.07
C ALA A 20 18.95 -12.21 5.49
N SER A 21 18.26 -11.31 4.77
CA SER A 21 18.42 -9.87 5.05
C SER A 21 17.18 -8.98 5.01
N CYS A 22 16.00 -9.44 4.56
CA CYS A 22 14.72 -8.74 4.75
C CYS A 22 13.56 -9.65 4.33
N ARG A 23 12.43 -9.57 5.03
CA ARG A 23 11.21 -10.33 4.75
C ARG A 23 10.15 -9.37 4.23
N TYR A 24 9.66 -9.58 3.00
CA TYR A 24 8.56 -8.80 2.45
C TYR A 24 7.23 -9.43 2.86
N LEU A 25 6.31 -8.61 3.36
CA LEU A 25 4.91 -8.98 3.47
C LEU A 25 4.21 -8.53 2.19
N TYR A 26 3.67 -9.48 1.43
CA TYR A 26 2.75 -9.17 0.35
C TYR A 26 1.34 -9.05 0.94
N VAL A 27 0.66 -7.96 0.61
CA VAL A 27 -0.78 -7.82 0.82
C VAL A 27 -1.35 -7.65 -0.58
N ASP A 28 -1.93 -8.71 -1.14
CA ASP A 28 -2.48 -8.66 -2.49
C ASP A 28 -3.73 -9.54 -2.62
N SER A 29 -4.74 -9.00 -3.30
CA SER A 29 -5.89 -9.78 -3.72
C SER A 29 -5.54 -10.52 -5.02
N ILE A 30 -5.80 -11.83 -5.07
CA ILE A 30 -5.58 -12.66 -6.27
C ILE A 30 -6.44 -12.23 -7.48
N SER A 31 -7.36 -11.27 -7.28
CA SER A 31 -8.37 -10.82 -8.23
C SER A 31 -7.99 -9.57 -9.03
N TYR A 32 -6.71 -9.21 -9.15
CA TYR A 32 -6.25 -8.04 -9.92
C TYR A 32 -6.38 -8.19 -11.46
N LEU A 33 -7.51 -8.68 -11.95
CA LEU A 33 -7.88 -8.66 -13.37
C LEU A 33 -9.28 -8.01 -13.47
N PRO A 34 -9.55 -6.99 -14.32
CA PRO A 34 -8.74 -6.08 -15.13
C PRO A 34 -9.20 -4.62 -14.90
N THR A 35 -9.31 -4.16 -13.65
CA THR A 35 -10.01 -2.90 -13.30
C THR A 35 -9.42 -1.65 -13.97
N TYR A 36 -8.13 -1.68 -14.33
CA TYR A 36 -7.41 -0.60 -15.01
C TYR A 36 -6.38 -1.15 -16.00
N ALA A 37 -6.84 -1.82 -17.06
CA ALA A 37 -5.96 -2.32 -18.12
C ALA A 37 -5.05 -1.19 -18.65
N GLY A 38 -3.73 -1.35 -18.50
CA GLY A 38 -2.73 -0.37 -18.96
C GLY A 38 -2.18 0.58 -17.88
N PHE A 39 -2.73 0.61 -16.66
CA PHE A 39 -2.10 1.32 -15.54
C PHE A 39 -1.05 0.43 -14.88
N SER A 40 0.18 0.93 -14.73
CA SER A 40 1.28 0.18 -14.10
C SER A 40 1.08 -0.04 -12.59
N GLY A 41 0.09 0.62 -11.99
CA GLY A 41 -0.11 0.62 -10.55
C GLY A 41 0.76 1.62 -9.79
N VAL A 42 1.52 2.47 -10.51
CA VAL A 42 2.44 3.45 -9.93
C VAL A 42 2.01 4.86 -10.31
N ALA A 43 1.69 5.66 -9.30
CA ALA A 43 1.43 7.10 -9.41
C ALA A 43 2.61 7.91 -8.85
N LYS A 44 2.47 9.23 -8.78
CA LYS A 44 3.42 10.11 -8.09
C LYS A 44 2.72 11.05 -7.14
N ILE A 45 3.41 11.45 -6.08
CA ILE A 45 2.96 12.54 -5.22
C ILE A 45 2.94 13.83 -6.05
N HIS A 46 1.78 14.44 -6.19
CA HIS A 46 1.65 15.76 -6.80
C HIS A 46 1.95 16.84 -5.76
N THR A 47 1.25 16.80 -4.63
CA THR A 47 1.39 17.79 -3.56
C THR A 47 1.20 17.11 -2.21
N LEU A 48 1.98 17.57 -1.23
CA LEU A 48 1.81 17.27 0.19
C LEU A 48 1.26 18.53 0.85
N ASP A 49 0.19 18.39 1.62
CA ASP A 49 -0.32 19.49 2.44
C ASP A 49 0.54 19.68 3.70
N ALA A 50 0.55 20.88 4.26
CA ALA A 50 1.28 21.24 5.46
C ALA A 50 0.75 20.54 6.73
N ASN A 51 -0.41 19.91 6.67
CA ASN A 51 -1.05 19.22 7.78
C ASN A 51 -0.53 17.79 8.04
N ASN A 52 0.44 17.31 7.25
CA ASN A 52 1.06 15.97 7.34
C ASN A 52 0.08 14.79 7.20
N LYS A 53 -1.12 15.00 6.67
CA LYS A 53 -2.10 13.92 6.45
C LYS A 53 -2.75 13.95 5.08
N SER A 54 -2.81 15.11 4.44
CA SER A 54 -3.41 15.25 3.12
C SER A 54 -2.34 15.23 2.03
N LEU A 55 -2.61 14.49 0.97
CA LEU A 55 -1.82 14.51 -0.26
C LEU A 55 -2.73 14.44 -1.46
N ARG A 56 -2.18 14.73 -2.63
CA ARG A 56 -2.84 14.41 -3.90
C ARG A 56 -1.87 13.75 -4.86
N LEU A 57 -2.38 12.89 -5.73
CA LEU A 57 -1.61 12.09 -6.67
C LEU A 57 -1.69 12.67 -8.07
N LYS A 58 -0.65 12.41 -8.87
CA LYS A 58 -0.62 12.63 -10.32
C LYS A 58 -0.11 11.40 -11.04
N ASN A 59 -0.18 11.43 -12.36
CA ASN A 59 0.25 10.32 -13.21
C ASN A 59 -0.57 9.04 -12.93
N THR A 60 -1.83 9.22 -12.51
CA THR A 60 -2.84 8.16 -12.56
C THR A 60 -3.48 8.15 -13.94
N ILE A 61 -4.43 7.26 -14.17
CA ILE A 61 -5.31 7.37 -15.35
C ILE A 61 -6.50 8.29 -15.04
N SER A 62 -7.13 8.82 -16.09
CA SER A 62 -8.39 9.57 -15.97
C SER A 62 -9.47 8.70 -15.32
N GLY A 63 -10.19 9.26 -14.35
CA GLY A 63 -11.25 8.55 -13.64
C GLY A 63 -10.75 7.48 -12.66
N TYR A 64 -9.45 7.42 -12.38
CA TYR A 64 -8.92 6.55 -11.33
C TYR A 64 -9.54 6.91 -9.99
N LYS A 65 -10.17 5.94 -9.33
CA LYS A 65 -10.78 6.11 -8.01
C LYS A 65 -9.83 5.63 -6.91
N VAL A 66 -9.55 6.50 -5.95
CA VAL A 66 -9.07 6.15 -4.61
C VAL A 66 -10.31 6.01 -3.72
N SER A 67 -10.40 4.91 -3.00
CA SER A 67 -11.47 4.63 -2.04
C SER A 67 -10.93 4.58 -0.62
N VAL A 68 -11.80 4.86 0.36
CA VAL A 68 -11.49 4.57 1.76
C VAL A 68 -11.05 3.11 1.92
N GLY A 69 -9.93 2.91 2.61
CA GLY A 69 -9.39 1.58 2.88
C GLY A 69 -8.29 1.13 1.93
N ASP A 70 -8.11 1.81 0.80
CA ASP A 70 -7.03 1.51 -0.15
C ASP A 70 -5.66 1.76 0.47
N TYR A 71 -4.73 0.85 0.20
CA TYR A 71 -3.35 1.03 0.60
C TYR A 71 -2.51 1.67 -0.49
N LEU A 72 -1.66 2.62 -0.09
CA LEU A 72 -0.63 3.22 -0.91
C LEU A 72 0.71 3.19 -0.18
N ALA A 73 1.80 2.97 -0.91
CA ALA A 73 3.13 2.95 -0.34
C ALA A 73 4.11 3.81 -1.13
N PHE A 74 4.99 4.51 -0.43
CA PHE A 74 6.03 5.31 -1.06
C PHE A 74 7.29 5.38 -0.19
N ASN A 75 8.40 5.75 -0.83
CA ASN A 75 9.67 5.92 -0.17
C ASN A 75 9.78 7.33 0.41
N TYR A 76 10.43 7.46 1.57
CA TYR A 76 10.69 8.72 2.23
C TYR A 76 12.06 8.68 2.93
N GLY A 77 12.64 9.85 3.22
CA GLY A 77 13.77 10.02 4.13
C GLY A 77 14.93 9.01 3.99
N GLY A 78 15.62 8.99 2.84
CA GLY A 78 16.84 8.20 2.66
C GLY A 78 16.63 6.70 2.45
N GLY A 79 15.50 6.29 1.88
CA GLY A 79 15.23 4.89 1.51
C GLY A 79 14.31 4.12 2.47
N ARG A 80 13.63 4.83 3.38
CA ARG A 80 12.61 4.22 4.23
C ARG A 80 11.30 4.04 3.45
N ARG A 81 10.52 3.06 3.87
CA ARG A 81 9.25 2.70 3.22
C ARG A 81 8.07 3.01 4.12
N ALA A 82 7.10 3.76 3.63
CA ALA A 82 5.85 4.02 4.33
C ALA A 82 4.69 3.31 3.63
N LEU A 83 3.75 2.81 4.44
CA LEU A 83 2.49 2.26 4.00
C LEU A 83 1.40 3.10 4.65
N HIS A 84 0.49 3.59 3.84
CA HIS A 84 -0.62 4.43 4.25
C HIS A 84 -1.93 3.84 3.71
N GLN A 85 -3.02 4.14 4.39
CA GLN A 85 -4.38 3.82 3.99
C GLN A 85 -5.12 5.13 3.69
N ALA A 86 -5.85 5.17 2.59
CA ALA A 86 -6.70 6.31 2.22
C ALA A 86 -7.93 6.39 3.14
N LEU A 87 -8.27 7.61 3.53
CA LEU A 87 -9.38 7.92 4.43
C LEU A 87 -10.57 8.61 3.74
N GLU A 88 -10.45 8.90 2.44
CA GLU A 88 -11.49 9.57 1.66
C GLU A 88 -11.62 8.95 0.26
N ASP A 89 -12.83 9.03 -0.29
CA ASP A 89 -13.12 8.66 -1.68
C ASP A 89 -12.83 9.85 -2.60
N VAL A 90 -11.88 9.71 -3.52
CA VAL A 90 -11.59 10.72 -4.54
C VAL A 90 -11.42 10.11 -5.92
N VAL A 91 -11.73 10.89 -6.96
CA VAL A 91 -11.61 10.47 -8.36
C VAL A 91 -10.67 11.42 -9.09
N ALA A 92 -9.72 10.85 -9.84
CA ALA A 92 -8.80 11.61 -10.65
C ALA A 92 -9.51 12.31 -11.82
N ASP A 93 -9.07 13.53 -12.10
CA ASP A 93 -9.52 14.32 -13.25
C ASP A 93 -9.05 13.73 -14.60
N SER A 94 -9.37 14.42 -15.70
CA SER A 94 -8.98 14.00 -17.05
C SER A 94 -7.47 13.95 -17.28
N ASN A 95 -6.68 14.62 -16.43
CA ASN A 95 -5.23 14.63 -16.49
C ASN A 95 -4.61 13.54 -15.59
N GLY A 96 -5.43 12.72 -14.93
CA GLY A 96 -4.93 11.72 -13.98
C GLY A 96 -4.35 12.36 -12.72
N THR A 97 -4.95 13.45 -12.25
CA THR A 97 -4.63 14.11 -10.98
C THR A 97 -5.80 14.00 -10.02
N THR A 98 -5.56 13.56 -8.79
CA THR A 98 -6.61 13.49 -7.77
C THR A 98 -6.80 14.86 -7.09
N PRO A 99 -7.99 15.12 -6.52
CA PRO A 99 -8.14 16.05 -5.41
C PRO A 99 -7.23 15.68 -4.22
N PHE A 100 -7.12 16.57 -3.24
CA PHE A 100 -6.55 16.22 -1.96
C PHE A 100 -7.40 15.16 -1.27
N PHE A 101 -6.74 14.22 -0.61
CA PHE A 101 -7.36 13.26 0.28
C PHE A 101 -6.46 12.95 1.48
N ASP A 102 -7.07 12.57 2.58
CA ASP A 102 -6.38 12.21 3.82
C ASP A 102 -5.88 10.75 3.82
N VAL A 103 -4.75 10.53 4.49
CA VAL A 103 -4.16 9.20 4.69
C VAL A 103 -3.75 8.94 6.15
N MET A 104 -3.72 7.66 6.54
CA MET A 104 -3.18 7.21 7.82
C MET A 104 -2.28 5.97 7.68
N PRO A 105 -1.17 5.82 8.45
CA PRO A 105 -0.61 6.76 9.43
C PRO A 105 -0.24 8.12 8.83
N PHE A 106 0.00 9.15 9.64
CA PHE A 106 0.39 10.47 9.11
C PHE A 106 1.67 10.40 8.27
N ILE A 107 1.74 11.27 7.27
CA ILE A 107 2.86 11.44 6.35
C ILE A 107 4.08 11.89 7.15
N ARG A 108 5.16 11.13 7.03
CA ARG A 108 6.38 11.37 7.80
C ARG A 108 7.27 12.42 7.12
N PRO A 109 8.05 13.18 7.91
CA PRO A 109 9.08 14.06 7.36
C PRO A 109 10.02 13.33 6.40
N GLY A 110 10.33 13.96 5.26
CA GLY A 110 11.15 13.37 4.20
C GLY A 110 10.37 12.70 3.07
N ALA A 111 9.03 12.75 3.08
CA ALA A 111 8.23 12.55 1.89
C ALA A 111 8.44 13.74 0.92
N ALA A 112 8.45 13.47 -0.38
CA ALA A 112 8.75 14.48 -1.40
C ALA A 112 7.73 14.46 -2.52
N VAL A 113 7.47 15.63 -3.11
CA VAL A 113 6.76 15.74 -4.39
C VAL A 113 7.53 14.92 -5.44
N ASP A 114 6.81 14.36 -6.41
CA ASP A 114 7.33 13.47 -7.45
C ASP A 114 7.85 12.10 -6.99
N ALA A 115 7.78 11.78 -5.69
CA ALA A 115 8.03 10.42 -5.22
C ALA A 115 7.03 9.44 -5.84
N ASN A 116 7.53 8.28 -6.27
CA ASN A 116 6.70 7.19 -6.77
C ASN A 116 5.83 6.63 -5.64
N VAL A 117 4.55 6.40 -5.98
CA VAL A 117 3.54 5.84 -5.09
C VAL A 117 3.02 4.55 -5.70
N ASP A 118 3.24 3.44 -5.00
CA ASP A 118 2.74 2.13 -5.37
C ASP A 118 1.29 2.01 -4.87
N LEU A 119 0.34 2.01 -5.80
CA LEU A 119 -1.10 1.85 -5.57
C LEU A 119 -1.55 0.40 -5.78
N VAL A 120 -0.71 -0.40 -6.43
CA VAL A 120 -0.88 -1.84 -6.61
C VAL A 120 0.26 -2.51 -5.87
N LYS A 121 -0.05 -3.53 -5.07
CA LYS A 121 0.94 -4.23 -4.23
C LYS A 121 1.72 -3.24 -3.36
N ALA A 122 0.99 -2.35 -2.67
CA ALA A 122 1.57 -1.45 -1.69
C ALA A 122 2.29 -2.27 -0.60
N THR A 123 3.57 -1.99 -0.40
CA THR A 123 4.47 -2.78 0.46
C THR A 123 5.07 -1.95 1.58
N ALA A 124 5.26 -2.59 2.73
CA ALA A 124 6.05 -2.06 3.84
C ALA A 124 6.98 -3.12 4.42
N LEU A 125 7.97 -2.65 5.17
CA LEU A 125 8.86 -3.51 5.93
C LEU A 125 8.20 -3.83 7.27
N PHE A 126 8.10 -5.12 7.58
CA PHE A 126 7.60 -5.62 8.86
C PHE A 126 8.64 -6.52 9.49
N ARG A 127 8.75 -6.45 10.81
CA ARG A 127 9.50 -7.40 11.62
C ARG A 127 8.50 -8.28 12.34
N MET A 128 8.65 -9.59 12.23
CA MET A 128 7.89 -10.54 13.06
C MET A 128 8.25 -10.30 14.53
N ASP A 129 7.22 -10.21 15.37
CA ASP A 129 7.42 -10.00 16.79
C ASP A 129 8.08 -11.27 17.38
N PRO A 130 9.20 -11.15 18.11
CA PRO A 130 9.89 -12.30 18.66
C PRO A 130 8.98 -13.19 19.49
N GLY A 131 8.97 -14.49 19.21
CA GLY A 131 8.15 -15.48 19.93
C GLY A 131 6.66 -15.49 19.57
N SER A 132 6.21 -14.68 18.61
CA SER A 132 4.79 -14.65 18.21
C SER A 132 4.36 -15.79 17.28
N LEU A 133 5.30 -16.55 16.71
CA LEU A 133 4.98 -17.64 15.80
C LEU A 133 4.30 -18.77 16.55
N GLN A 134 3.02 -18.99 16.26
CA GLN A 134 2.27 -20.17 16.69
C GLN A 134 2.04 -21.05 15.48
N SER A 135 2.45 -22.31 15.60
CA SER A 135 2.37 -23.28 14.52
C SER A 135 1.68 -24.53 15.03
N GLN A 136 0.49 -24.81 14.53
CA GLN A 136 -0.18 -26.08 14.74
C GLN A 136 0.19 -27.03 13.60
N LEU A 137 0.97 -28.06 13.95
CA LEU A 137 1.23 -29.18 13.05
C LEU A 137 -0.11 -29.85 12.75
N ALA A 138 -0.45 -29.95 11.47
CA ALA A 138 -1.55 -30.80 11.04
C ALA A 138 -1.01 -32.18 10.67
N THR A 139 -1.87 -33.18 10.82
CA THR A 139 -1.63 -34.57 10.39
C THR A 139 -1.66 -34.74 8.85
N LYS A 140 -1.74 -33.63 8.09
CA LYS A 140 -1.80 -33.55 6.62
C LYS A 140 -0.83 -32.46 6.13
N MET A 141 -0.61 -32.35 4.80
CA MET A 141 0.28 -31.38 4.15
C MET A 141 -0.14 -29.88 4.30
N SER A 142 -0.89 -29.50 5.33
CA SER A 142 -1.39 -28.13 5.54
C SER A 142 -1.54 -27.83 7.03
N GLY A 143 -0.72 -26.93 7.60
CA GLY A 143 -0.79 -26.51 9.00
C GLY A 143 -1.40 -25.11 9.18
N ASN A 144 -1.91 -24.83 10.38
CA ASN A 144 -2.31 -23.47 10.76
C ASN A 144 -1.11 -22.76 11.39
N HIS A 145 -0.72 -21.63 10.82
CA HIS A 145 0.38 -20.80 11.33
C HIS A 145 -0.13 -19.37 11.55
N SER A 146 0.11 -18.81 12.74
CA SER A 146 -0.16 -17.40 13.07
C SER A 146 1.09 -16.74 13.63
N PHE A 147 1.20 -15.43 13.43
CA PHE A 147 2.26 -14.61 14.00
C PHE A 147 1.79 -13.16 14.11
N SER A 148 2.47 -12.39 14.95
CA SER A 148 2.32 -10.94 15.03
C SER A 148 3.51 -10.28 14.36
N ALA A 149 3.30 -9.13 13.70
CA ALA A 149 4.38 -8.39 13.08
C ALA A 149 4.16 -6.89 13.22
N THR A 150 5.23 -6.19 13.53
CA THR A 150 5.24 -4.73 13.69
C THR A 150 5.91 -4.09 12.46
N GLN A 151 5.30 -3.03 11.92
CA GLN A 151 5.90 -2.27 10.83
C GLN A 151 7.22 -1.65 11.31
N PHE A 152 8.29 -1.88 10.56
CA PHE A 152 9.59 -1.31 10.84
C PHE A 152 9.72 0.08 10.19
N VAL A 153 10.08 1.07 11.00
CA VAL A 153 10.10 2.50 10.64
C VAL A 153 11.53 3.07 10.52
N GLY A 154 12.54 2.33 10.97
CA GLY A 154 13.95 2.75 10.98
C GLY A 154 14.71 2.45 9.67
N GLN A 155 15.97 2.89 9.58
CA GLN A 155 16.89 2.34 8.57
C GLN A 155 17.26 0.89 8.94
N PRO A 156 17.47 0.01 7.94
CA PRO A 156 17.99 -1.33 8.18
C PRO A 156 19.37 -1.30 8.85
#